data_AF-A0A095B0F5-F1
#
_entry.id   AF-A0A095B0F5-F1
#
_cell.length_a   1.000
_cell.length_b   1.000
_cell.length_c   1.000
_cell.angle_alpha   90.00
_cell.angle_beta   90.00
_cell.angle_gamma   90.00
#
_symmetry.space_group_name_H-M   'P 1'
#
loop_
_entity.id
_entity.type
_entity.pdbx_description
1 polymer ?
#
loop_
_entity_poly.entity_id
_entity_poly.type
_entity_poly.pdbx_seq_one_letter_code
_entity_poly.pdbx_strand_id
1 'polypeptide(L)'
;MHLEKSTWGSGPKHGANTANVKRHIDFAAKYGFEGVLVEGWNEGWDGDWIANGDKFSFTRAYPDFDLAEIMRYGKAKGVKLIGQSTLATQLAEYVVIYSPIQMAADLPENYEARPDAFRFSRDVPADWEQSRTLQGAIGDEETRELRQPLAFLAPGARYEAQIYADGPAADYRSNPGALTIEKRMVTSGDTLTLRLAPGGGTAIRFRRVD
;
A
#
# COMPACT_ATOMS: atom_id res chain seq x y z
N MET A 1 2.43 -16.26 6.09
CA MET A 1 2.07 -14.90 6.53
C MET A 1 3.34 -14.14 6.90
N HIS A 2 3.36 -12.81 6.72
CA HIS A 2 4.57 -11.97 6.68
C HIS A 2 5.66 -12.41 7.67
N LEU A 3 6.71 -13.03 7.13
CA LEU A 3 7.94 -13.39 7.84
C LEU A 3 7.74 -14.28 9.09
N GLU A 4 6.78 -15.22 9.07
CA GLU A 4 6.50 -16.20 10.16
C GLU A 4 6.09 -15.60 11.52
N LYS A 5 5.74 -14.31 11.55
CA LYS A 5 5.30 -13.63 12.76
C LYS A 5 3.87 -13.99 13.17
N SER A 6 3.01 -14.34 12.21
CA SER A 6 1.58 -14.63 12.47
C SER A 6 1.02 -15.76 11.59
N THR A 7 -0.10 -16.35 12.00
CA THR A 7 -0.84 -17.42 11.32
C THR A 7 -2.28 -17.02 10.99
N TRP A 8 -2.83 -17.56 9.89
CA TRP A 8 -4.27 -17.43 9.60
C TRP A 8 -5.13 -18.33 10.49
N GLY A 9 -4.62 -19.52 10.82
CA GLY A 9 -5.26 -20.40 11.79
C GLY A 9 -5.12 -19.89 13.22
N SER A 10 -6.04 -20.34 14.06
CA SER A 10 -6.11 -20.03 15.48
C SER A 10 -4.87 -20.51 16.25
N GLY A 11 -4.64 -19.92 17.43
CA GLY A 11 -3.54 -20.27 18.32
C GLY A 11 -2.66 -19.09 18.70
N PRO A 12 -1.49 -19.32 19.34
CA PRO A 12 -0.69 -18.26 19.95
C PRO A 12 -0.15 -17.19 18.99
N LYS A 13 -0.09 -17.51 17.69
CA LYS A 13 0.37 -16.61 16.62
C LYS A 13 -0.76 -16.11 15.73
N HIS A 14 -2.02 -16.33 16.11
CA HIS A 14 -3.16 -15.96 15.28
C HIS A 14 -3.18 -14.45 14.98
N GLY A 15 -3.11 -14.10 13.68
CA GLY A 15 -3.01 -12.72 13.23
C GLY A 15 -4.30 -11.92 13.42
N ALA A 16 -5.45 -12.54 13.16
CA ALA A 16 -6.75 -11.90 13.27
C ALA A 16 -7.31 -12.00 14.69
N ASN A 17 -6.59 -11.40 15.64
CA ASN A 17 -7.08 -11.20 17.00
C ASN A 17 -7.41 -9.72 17.26
N THR A 18 -8.31 -9.49 18.22
CA THR A 18 -8.84 -8.15 18.54
C THR A 18 -7.75 -7.13 18.85
N ALA A 19 -6.73 -7.50 19.61
CA ALA A 19 -5.65 -6.58 19.99
C ALA A 19 -4.80 -6.18 18.78
N ASN A 20 -4.45 -7.13 17.92
CA ASN A 20 -3.65 -6.87 16.73
C ASN A 20 -4.43 -6.03 15.70
N VAL A 21 -5.73 -6.29 15.52
CA VAL A 21 -6.56 -5.52 14.60
C VAL A 21 -6.71 -4.07 15.07
N LYS A 22 -6.91 -3.84 16.38
CA LYS A 22 -6.94 -2.48 16.95
C LYS A 22 -5.62 -1.73 16.71
N ARG A 23 -4.49 -2.41 16.80
CA ARG A 23 -3.17 -1.83 16.50
C ARG A 23 -3.06 -1.37 15.04
N HIS A 24 -3.57 -2.15 14.09
CA HIS A 24 -3.62 -1.77 12.68
C HIS A 24 -4.62 -0.62 12.43
N ILE A 25 -5.74 -0.59 13.15
CA ILE A 25 -6.69 0.53 13.11
C ILE A 25 -6.02 1.82 13.61
N ASP A 26 -5.27 1.76 14.70
CA ASP A 26 -4.54 2.92 15.23
C ASP A 26 -3.49 3.43 14.25
N PHE A 27 -2.77 2.52 13.59
CA PHE A 27 -1.83 2.86 12.53
C PHE A 27 -2.53 3.52 11.34
N ALA A 28 -3.62 2.92 10.84
CA ALA A 28 -4.41 3.46 9.73
C ALA A 28 -4.93 4.87 10.04
N ALA A 29 -5.51 5.06 11.22
CA ALA A 29 -6.02 6.36 11.68
C ALA A 29 -4.91 7.41 11.79
N LYS A 30 -3.75 7.03 12.32
CA LYS A 30 -2.58 7.91 12.47
C LYS A 30 -2.04 8.39 11.13
N TYR A 31 -2.09 7.56 10.09
CA TYR A 31 -1.45 7.85 8.81
C TYR A 31 -2.42 8.17 7.66
N GLY A 32 -3.73 8.15 7.91
CA GLY A 32 -4.76 8.56 6.95
C GLY A 32 -5.21 7.46 5.99
N PHE A 33 -5.05 6.18 6.36
CA PHE A 33 -5.60 5.06 5.59
C PHE A 33 -7.08 4.87 5.94
N GLU A 34 -7.90 4.62 4.92
CA GLU A 34 -9.36 4.53 5.07
C GLU A 34 -9.83 3.21 5.69
N GLY A 35 -9.02 2.16 5.63
CA GLY A 35 -9.44 0.87 6.15
C GLY A 35 -8.33 -0.14 6.38
N VAL A 36 -8.71 -1.23 7.06
CA VAL A 36 -7.84 -2.35 7.44
C VAL A 36 -8.46 -3.65 6.95
N LEU A 37 -7.73 -4.38 6.09
CA LEU A 37 -8.07 -5.75 5.70
C LEU A 37 -7.70 -6.73 6.81
N VAL A 38 -8.59 -7.68 7.11
CA VAL A 38 -8.31 -8.76 8.07
C VAL A 38 -8.70 -10.12 7.50
N GLU A 39 -7.71 -10.97 7.28
CA GLU A 39 -7.89 -12.38 6.90
C GLU A 39 -7.65 -13.30 8.09
N GLY A 40 -8.31 -14.46 8.12
CA GLY A 40 -8.19 -15.42 9.24
C GLY A 40 -9.20 -15.20 10.37
N TRP A 41 -10.09 -14.21 10.29
CA TRP A 41 -11.00 -13.85 11.38
C TRP A 41 -12.07 -14.92 11.68
N ASN A 42 -12.46 -15.71 10.68
CA ASN A 42 -13.58 -16.63 10.72
C ASN A 42 -13.16 -18.09 10.88
N GLU A 43 -14.04 -18.97 11.36
CA GLU A 43 -13.69 -20.40 11.47
C GLU A 43 -13.43 -21.03 10.08
N GLY A 44 -12.41 -21.89 9.99
CA GLY A 44 -12.07 -22.66 8.76
C GLY A 44 -10.61 -22.57 8.32
N TRP A 45 -9.81 -21.69 8.92
CA TRP A 45 -8.40 -21.49 8.57
C TRP A 45 -7.42 -22.45 9.28
N ASP A 46 -7.90 -23.25 10.23
CA ASP A 46 -7.04 -24.18 10.99
C ASP A 46 -6.56 -25.34 10.11
N GLY A 47 -5.26 -25.64 10.17
CA GLY A 47 -4.64 -26.69 9.37
C GLY A 47 -4.32 -26.23 7.94
N ASP A 48 -4.54 -27.10 6.96
CA ASP A 48 -4.35 -26.79 5.54
C ASP A 48 -5.61 -26.10 4.99
N TRP A 49 -5.66 -24.77 5.13
CA TRP A 49 -6.82 -23.97 4.75
C TRP A 49 -7.12 -24.02 3.24
N ILE A 50 -6.14 -24.36 2.39
CA ILE A 50 -6.33 -24.54 0.94
C ILE A 50 -7.28 -25.72 0.67
N ALA A 51 -7.28 -26.72 1.56
CA ALA A 51 -8.15 -27.90 1.48
C ALA A 51 -9.46 -27.77 2.28
N ASN A 52 -9.72 -26.63 2.93
CA ASN A 52 -10.83 -26.44 3.87
C ASN A 52 -12.06 -25.74 3.26
N GLY A 53 -12.25 -25.80 1.94
CA GLY A 53 -13.31 -25.06 1.23
C GLY A 53 -14.72 -25.22 1.81
N ASP A 54 -15.04 -26.39 2.37
CA ASP A 54 -16.33 -26.72 3.00
C ASP A 54 -16.40 -26.40 4.51
N LYS A 55 -15.27 -26.04 5.13
CA LYS A 55 -15.17 -25.77 6.58
C LYS A 55 -15.23 -24.29 6.92
N PHE A 56 -15.21 -23.40 5.93
CA PHE A 56 -15.31 -21.96 6.17
C PHE A 56 -16.70 -21.56 6.65
N SER A 57 -16.76 -20.91 7.80
CA SER A 57 -17.93 -20.16 8.22
C SER A 57 -17.78 -18.70 7.83
N PHE A 58 -18.71 -18.13 7.08
CA PHE A 58 -18.67 -16.69 6.75
C PHE A 58 -19.44 -15.82 7.75
N THR A 59 -19.91 -16.41 8.85
CA THR A 59 -20.72 -15.73 9.87
C THR A 59 -20.23 -15.95 11.29
N ARG A 60 -19.24 -16.84 11.51
CA ARG A 60 -18.71 -17.16 12.83
C ARG A 60 -17.22 -16.81 12.90
N ALA A 61 -16.90 -15.87 13.79
CA ALA A 61 -15.54 -15.47 14.11
C ALA A 61 -14.87 -16.45 15.08
N TYR A 62 -13.54 -16.51 15.08
CA TYR A 62 -12.79 -17.14 16.18
C TYR A 62 -13.02 -16.39 17.51
N PRO A 63 -12.88 -17.07 18.67
CA PRO A 63 -13.15 -16.47 19.98
C PRO A 63 -12.29 -15.25 20.34
N ASP A 64 -11.12 -15.11 19.73
CA ASP A 64 -10.19 -13.99 19.95
C ASP A 64 -10.43 -12.80 19.00
N PHE A 65 -11.41 -12.89 18.11
CA PHE A 65 -11.84 -11.84 17.19
C PHE A 65 -13.24 -11.30 17.55
N ASP A 66 -13.28 -10.21 18.33
CA ASP A 66 -14.52 -9.52 18.68
C ASP A 66 -14.89 -8.51 17.58
N LEU A 67 -15.67 -8.98 16.60
CA LEU A 67 -16.10 -8.17 15.47
C LEU A 67 -16.88 -6.92 15.91
N ALA A 68 -17.74 -7.02 16.93
CA ALA A 68 -18.55 -5.90 17.39
C ALA A 68 -17.68 -4.79 17.98
N GLU A 69 -16.72 -5.17 18.82
CA GLU A 69 -15.77 -4.23 19.41
C GLU A 69 -14.83 -3.62 18.36
N ILE A 70 -14.37 -4.40 17.39
CA ILE A 70 -13.52 -3.92 16.29
C ILE A 70 -14.27 -2.91 15.42
N MET A 71 -15.51 -3.20 15.04
CA MET A 71 -16.33 -2.25 14.25
C MET A 71 -16.57 -0.95 15.03
N ARG A 72 -16.87 -1.06 16.33
CA ARG A 72 -17.05 0.11 17.20
C ARG A 72 -15.77 0.94 17.29
N TYR A 73 -14.61 0.28 17.45
CA TYR A 73 -13.31 0.94 17.56
C TYR A 73 -12.89 1.60 16.24
N GLY A 74 -13.03 0.91 15.11
CA GLY A 74 -12.76 1.44 13.77
C GLY A 74 -13.61 2.66 13.46
N LYS A 75 -14.93 2.59 13.71
CA LYS A 75 -15.84 3.73 13.55
C LYS A 75 -15.43 4.94 14.39
N ALA A 76 -15.03 4.72 15.66
CA ALA A 76 -14.56 5.79 16.53
C ALA A 76 -13.26 6.45 16.05
N LYS A 77 -12.46 5.72 15.25
CA LYS A 77 -11.18 6.17 14.68
C LYS A 77 -11.28 6.66 13.24
N GLY A 78 -12.47 6.59 12.63
CA GLY A 78 -12.67 6.94 11.21
C GLY A 78 -12.08 5.92 10.23
N VAL A 79 -11.82 4.68 10.66
CA VAL A 79 -11.21 3.61 9.86
C VAL A 79 -12.23 2.49 9.65
N LYS A 80 -12.41 2.06 8.39
CA LYS A 80 -13.33 0.98 8.02
C LYS A 80 -12.63 -0.39 8.13
N LEU A 81 -13.37 -1.42 8.53
CA LEU A 81 -12.89 -2.78 8.31
C LEU A 81 -13.15 -3.12 6.83
N ILE A 82 -12.12 -3.61 6.14
CA ILE A 82 -12.22 -4.11 4.77
C ILE A 82 -12.26 -5.64 4.91
N GLY A 83 -13.46 -6.20 4.95
CA GLY A 83 -13.66 -7.62 5.25
C GLY A 83 -15.14 -7.94 5.25
N GLN A 84 -15.46 -9.10 4.66
CA GLN A 84 -16.75 -9.49 4.07
C GLN A 84 -18.05 -8.92 4.67
N SER A 85 -18.92 -8.53 3.73
CA SER A 85 -20.33 -8.19 3.92
C SER A 85 -21.22 -9.33 3.39
N THR A 86 -22.54 -9.15 3.34
CA THR A 86 -23.49 -10.13 2.79
C THR A 86 -23.11 -10.59 1.38
N LEU A 87 -23.59 -11.78 0.96
CA LEU A 87 -23.42 -12.27 -0.42
C LEU A 87 -23.85 -11.23 -1.47
N ALA A 88 -24.93 -10.48 -1.20
CA ALA A 88 -25.39 -9.41 -2.07
C ALA A 88 -24.40 -8.23 -2.14
N THR A 89 -23.71 -7.89 -1.05
CA THR A 89 -22.64 -6.88 -1.07
C THR A 89 -21.40 -7.38 -1.80
N GLN A 90 -20.99 -8.63 -1.60
CA GLN A 90 -19.89 -9.25 -2.34
C GLN A 90 -20.17 -9.28 -3.85
N LEU A 91 -21.42 -9.51 -4.26
CA LEU A 91 -21.84 -9.39 -5.66
C LEU A 91 -21.89 -7.93 -6.14
N ALA A 92 -22.33 -6.99 -5.28
CA ALA A 92 -22.35 -5.56 -5.60
C ALA A 92 -20.93 -4.98 -5.73
N GLU A 93 -19.94 -5.52 -5.01
CA GLU A 93 -18.53 -5.11 -5.11
C GLU A 93 -17.99 -5.25 -6.55
N TYR A 94 -18.44 -6.23 -7.35
CA TYR A 94 -18.08 -6.35 -8.77
C TYR A 94 -18.49 -5.13 -9.63
N VAL A 95 -19.46 -4.34 -9.17
CA VAL A 95 -20.03 -3.19 -9.90
C VAL A 95 -19.69 -1.86 -9.22
N VAL A 96 -19.64 -1.86 -7.87
CA VAL A 96 -19.39 -0.67 -7.04
C VAL A 96 -17.89 -0.43 -6.86
N ILE A 97 -17.07 -1.50 -6.80
CA ILE A 97 -15.61 -1.41 -6.76
C ILE A 97 -15.07 -1.56 -8.20
N TYR A 98 -15.10 -0.44 -8.95
CA TYR A 98 -13.93 -0.11 -9.77
C TYR A 98 -12.73 -0.10 -8.81
N SER A 99 -11.52 -0.54 -9.18
CA SER A 99 -10.44 -0.74 -8.20
C SER A 99 -9.43 0.42 -8.13
N PRO A 100 -9.73 1.56 -7.46
CA PRO A 100 -8.76 2.54 -7.02
C PRO A 100 -8.22 2.20 -5.61
N ILE A 101 -8.25 0.95 -5.16
CA ILE A 101 -7.76 0.56 -3.83
C ILE A 101 -6.27 0.21 -3.94
N GLN A 102 -5.42 0.94 -3.20
CA GLN A 102 -3.98 0.67 -3.09
C GLN A 102 -3.67 0.16 -1.67
N MET A 103 -3.00 -0.99 -1.57
CA MET A 103 -2.67 -1.63 -0.29
C MET A 103 -1.22 -1.32 0.12
N ALA A 104 -1.04 -0.77 1.32
CA ALA A 104 0.25 -0.78 2.01
C ALA A 104 0.42 -2.13 2.72
N ALA A 105 1.06 -3.08 2.05
CA ALA A 105 1.00 -4.51 2.40
C ALA A 105 1.98 -5.00 3.48
N ASP A 106 2.93 -4.17 3.93
CA ASP A 106 3.92 -4.56 4.94
C ASP A 106 3.40 -4.33 6.38
N LEU A 107 4.14 -4.83 7.37
CA LEU A 107 3.81 -4.62 8.78
C LEU A 107 3.98 -3.16 9.18
N PRO A 108 3.13 -2.62 10.07
CA PRO A 108 3.24 -1.26 10.59
C PRO A 108 4.66 -0.88 11.04
N GLU A 109 5.36 -1.79 11.74
CA GLU A 109 6.73 -1.54 12.23
C GLU A 109 7.72 -1.25 11.10
N ASN A 110 7.55 -1.89 9.95
CA ASN A 110 8.46 -1.74 8.82
C ASN A 110 8.27 -0.38 8.15
N TYR A 111 7.03 0.13 8.09
CA TYR A 111 6.76 1.50 7.65
C TYR A 111 7.25 2.55 8.64
N GLU A 112 7.06 2.33 9.94
CA GLU A 112 7.55 3.24 10.98
C GLU A 112 9.09 3.31 11.02
N ALA A 113 9.78 2.24 10.63
CA ALA A 113 11.23 2.22 10.48
C ALA A 113 11.74 3.02 9.28
N ARG A 114 10.89 3.33 8.28
CA ARG A 114 11.24 4.05 7.04
C ARG A 114 10.28 5.22 6.77
N PRO A 115 10.18 6.20 7.67
CA PRO A 115 9.16 7.25 7.61
C PRO A 115 9.35 8.20 6.41
N ASP A 116 10.59 8.31 5.92
CA ASP A 116 10.98 9.09 4.76
C ASP A 116 10.41 8.48 3.47
N ALA A 117 10.56 7.17 3.27
CA ALA A 117 9.98 6.43 2.15
C ALA A 117 8.45 6.33 2.26
N PHE A 118 7.94 6.03 3.45
CA PHE A 118 6.50 5.86 3.71
C PHE A 118 5.69 7.14 3.45
N ARG A 119 6.33 8.31 3.49
CA ARG A 119 5.69 9.58 3.12
C ARG A 119 5.04 9.53 1.73
N PHE A 120 5.67 8.86 0.75
CA PHE A 120 5.10 8.77 -0.60
C PHE A 120 3.74 8.06 -0.58
N SER A 121 3.65 6.92 0.10
CA SER A 121 2.41 6.14 0.23
C SER A 121 1.26 6.92 0.90
N ARG A 122 1.58 7.89 1.75
CA ARG A 122 0.58 8.76 2.40
C ARG A 122 0.14 9.92 1.53
N ASP A 123 1.02 10.38 0.64
CA ASP A 123 0.86 11.60 -0.14
C ASP A 123 0.27 11.33 -1.54
N VAL A 124 0.35 10.09 -2.03
CA VAL A 124 -0.14 9.67 -3.35
C VAL A 124 -1.66 9.41 -3.31
N PRO A 125 -2.45 10.02 -4.20
CA PRO A 125 -3.86 9.70 -4.31
C PRO A 125 -4.05 8.31 -4.95
N ALA A 126 -5.23 7.72 -4.75
CA ALA A 126 -5.60 6.46 -5.38
C ALA A 126 -6.58 6.65 -6.56
N ASP A 127 -7.04 7.88 -6.79
CA ASP A 127 -7.95 8.28 -7.87
C ASP A 127 -7.30 9.36 -8.75
N TRP A 128 -7.54 9.31 -10.06
CA TRP A 128 -6.82 10.12 -11.06
C TRP A 128 -7.78 10.66 -12.13
N GLU A 129 -7.79 11.99 -12.32
CA GLU A 129 -8.56 12.62 -13.42
C GLU A 129 -7.97 12.29 -14.81
N GLN A 130 -6.64 12.17 -14.89
CA GLN A 130 -5.92 11.80 -16.12
C GLN A 130 -4.76 10.85 -15.81
N SER A 131 -4.58 9.84 -16.64
CA SER A 131 -3.40 8.96 -16.63
C SER A 131 -2.72 9.00 -17.99
N ARG A 132 -1.40 9.16 -18.01
CA ARG A 132 -0.58 9.18 -19.23
C ARG A 132 0.65 8.33 -19.04
N THR A 133 0.86 7.36 -19.92
CA THR A 133 2.14 6.65 -20.01
C THR A 133 3.16 7.55 -20.68
N LEU A 134 4.05 8.14 -19.89
CA LEU A 134 5.04 9.11 -20.38
C LEU A 134 6.27 8.42 -20.99
N GLN A 135 6.67 7.31 -20.39
CA GLN A 135 7.78 6.48 -20.83
C GLN A 135 7.56 5.06 -20.32
N GLY A 136 8.05 4.07 -21.07
CA GLY A 136 7.94 2.67 -20.71
C GLY A 136 9.23 1.94 -21.08
N ALA A 137 9.75 1.19 -20.13
CA ALA A 137 10.80 0.20 -20.34
C ALA A 137 10.37 -1.05 -19.59
N ILE A 138 10.35 -2.20 -20.26
CA ILE A 138 10.11 -3.47 -19.57
C ILE A 138 11.29 -3.66 -18.61
N GLY A 139 10.99 -3.90 -17.34
CA GLY A 139 11.97 -4.10 -16.28
C GLY A 139 12.98 -5.17 -16.68
N ASP A 140 14.25 -4.91 -16.38
CA ASP A 140 15.37 -5.75 -16.78
C ASP A 140 16.40 -5.72 -15.65
N GLU A 141 17.31 -6.69 -15.64
CA GLU A 141 18.34 -6.83 -14.60
C GLU A 141 19.50 -5.83 -14.79
N GLU A 142 19.38 -4.91 -15.75
CA GLU A 142 20.40 -3.94 -16.12
C GLU A 142 20.07 -2.52 -15.64
N THR A 143 21.12 -1.74 -15.34
CA THR A 143 20.99 -0.30 -15.04
C THR A 143 20.48 0.46 -16.26
N ARG A 144 19.58 1.42 -16.06
CA ARG A 144 19.03 2.25 -17.15
C ARG A 144 19.10 3.73 -16.83
N GLU A 145 19.37 4.54 -17.84
CA GLU A 145 19.23 5.98 -17.77
C GLU A 145 18.11 6.42 -18.73
N LEU A 146 17.13 7.15 -18.20
CA LEU A 146 15.97 7.63 -18.92
C LEU A 146 15.91 9.15 -18.86
N ARG A 147 15.71 9.79 -20.02
CA ARG A 147 15.42 11.22 -20.08
C ARG A 147 13.91 11.41 -20.18
N GLN A 148 13.32 12.06 -19.19
CA GLN A 148 11.90 12.34 -19.10
C GLN A 148 11.64 13.85 -19.24
N PRO A 149 11.25 14.33 -20.43
CA PRO A 149 10.76 15.69 -20.61
C PRO A 149 9.50 15.94 -19.77
N LEU A 150 9.39 17.10 -19.14
CA LEU A 150 8.27 17.47 -18.27
C LEU A 150 7.18 18.29 -18.98
N ALA A 151 7.13 18.25 -20.31
CA ALA A 151 6.17 19.02 -21.12
C ALA A 151 4.69 18.68 -20.86
N PHE A 152 4.41 17.61 -20.10
CA PHE A 152 3.07 17.27 -19.64
C PHE A 152 2.57 18.14 -18.47
N LEU A 153 3.47 18.84 -17.77
CA LEU A 153 3.11 19.81 -16.73
C LEU A 153 2.45 21.05 -17.35
N ALA A 154 1.62 21.75 -16.57
CA ALA A 154 0.93 22.93 -17.07
C ALA A 154 1.94 24.04 -17.46
N PRO A 155 1.87 24.59 -18.70
CA PRO A 155 2.76 25.66 -19.12
C PRO A 155 2.68 26.89 -18.22
N GLY A 156 3.83 27.44 -17.85
CA GLY A 156 3.94 28.63 -17.00
C GLY A 156 3.74 28.40 -15.50
N ALA A 157 3.35 27.20 -15.07
CA ALA A 157 3.26 26.82 -13.66
C ALA A 157 4.60 26.26 -13.15
N ARG A 158 4.84 26.41 -11.85
CA ARG A 158 5.99 25.84 -11.15
C ARG A 158 5.56 24.71 -10.23
N TYR A 159 6.40 23.69 -10.16
CA TYR A 159 6.16 22.51 -9.35
C TYR A 159 7.38 22.21 -8.47
N GLU A 160 7.14 21.82 -7.22
CA GLU A 160 8.12 21.10 -6.41
C GLU A 160 8.01 19.61 -6.76
N ALA A 161 9.00 19.09 -7.49
CA ALA A 161 9.17 17.67 -7.71
C ALA A 161 9.79 17.02 -6.47
N GLN A 162 9.04 16.11 -5.84
CA GLN A 162 9.52 15.25 -4.75
C GLN A 162 9.88 13.90 -5.35
N ILE A 163 11.17 13.63 -5.50
CA ILE A 163 11.73 12.51 -6.26
C ILE A 163 12.21 11.45 -5.27
N TYR A 164 11.70 10.24 -5.41
CA TYR A 164 12.07 9.04 -4.66
C TYR A 164 12.72 8.08 -5.67
N ALA A 165 14.04 7.98 -5.64
CA ALA A 165 14.82 7.24 -6.63
C ALA A 165 15.77 6.24 -5.96
N ASP A 166 16.20 5.25 -6.72
CA ASP A 166 17.25 4.32 -6.31
C ASP A 166 18.50 5.06 -5.79
N GLY A 167 19.05 4.58 -4.66
CA GLY A 167 20.33 5.04 -4.14
C GLY A 167 21.51 4.66 -5.06
N PRO A 168 22.67 5.33 -4.96
CA PRO A 168 23.84 5.02 -5.80
C PRO A 168 24.33 3.56 -5.72
N ALA A 169 24.05 2.88 -4.62
CA ALA A 169 24.39 1.47 -4.37
C ALA A 169 23.14 0.56 -4.33
N ALA A 170 22.01 1.01 -4.88
CA ALA A 170 20.80 0.19 -4.94
C ALA A 170 21.00 -0.97 -5.92
N ASP A 171 20.52 -2.13 -5.49
CA ASP A 171 20.53 -3.37 -6.25
C ASP A 171 19.46 -4.29 -5.66
N TYR A 172 18.62 -4.87 -6.50
CA TYR A 172 17.46 -5.63 -6.02
C TYR A 172 17.84 -6.90 -5.23
N ARG A 173 19.05 -7.45 -5.42
CA ARG A 173 19.51 -8.67 -4.73
C ARG A 173 20.25 -8.36 -3.43
N SER A 174 21.16 -7.39 -3.46
CA SER A 174 22.12 -7.14 -2.39
C SER A 174 21.79 -5.93 -1.53
N ASN A 175 21.07 -4.94 -2.08
CA ASN A 175 20.76 -3.70 -1.37
C ASN A 175 19.45 -3.04 -1.85
N PRO A 176 18.30 -3.72 -1.72
CA PRO A 176 17.02 -3.23 -2.24
C PRO A 176 16.46 -2.04 -1.46
N GLY A 177 17.04 -1.72 -0.29
CA GLY A 177 16.57 -0.64 0.59
C GLY A 177 17.23 0.72 0.37
N ALA A 178 18.23 0.82 -0.51
CA ALA A 178 18.96 2.05 -0.77
C ALA A 178 18.10 3.04 -1.57
N LEU A 179 17.79 4.18 -0.96
CA LEU A 179 16.87 5.19 -1.49
C LEU A 179 17.50 6.57 -1.40
N THR A 180 17.33 7.38 -2.45
CA THR A 180 17.61 8.81 -2.45
C THR A 180 16.30 9.58 -2.55
N ILE A 181 16.11 10.58 -1.69
CA ILE A 181 14.95 11.47 -1.73
C ILE A 181 15.44 12.89 -2.01
N GLU A 182 15.00 13.47 -3.12
CA GLU A 182 15.36 14.82 -3.54
C GLU A 182 14.11 15.69 -3.71
N LYS A 183 14.23 16.99 -3.44
CA LYS A 183 13.26 18.00 -3.85
C LYS A 183 13.88 18.94 -4.85
N ARG A 184 13.20 19.17 -5.98
CA ARG A 184 13.66 20.06 -7.04
C ARG A 184 12.53 20.91 -7.58
N MET A 185 12.78 22.20 -7.77
CA MET A 185 11.83 23.07 -8.49
C MET A 185 11.94 22.82 -9.99
N VAL A 186 10.80 22.59 -10.64
CA VAL A 186 10.71 22.29 -12.06
C VAL A 186 9.51 22.98 -12.72
N THR A 187 9.56 23.05 -14.05
CA THR A 187 8.56 23.61 -14.95
C THR A 187 8.32 22.65 -16.12
N SER A 188 7.35 22.97 -16.98
CA SER A 188 7.08 22.21 -18.21
C SER A 188 8.24 22.27 -19.23
N GLY A 189 9.20 23.19 -19.07
CA GLY A 189 10.37 23.31 -19.94
C GLY A 189 11.54 22.39 -19.56
N ASP A 190 11.47 21.74 -18.40
CA ASP A 190 12.57 20.94 -17.87
C ASP A 190 12.57 19.50 -18.41
N THR A 191 13.70 18.83 -18.27
CA THR A 191 13.86 17.39 -18.50
C THR A 191 14.60 16.77 -17.33
N LEU A 192 14.06 15.70 -16.76
CA LEU A 192 14.73 14.93 -15.71
C LEU A 192 15.52 13.77 -16.32
N THR A 193 16.73 13.56 -15.81
CA THR A 193 17.48 12.32 -16.04
C THR A 193 17.23 11.39 -14.87
N LEU A 194 16.59 10.26 -15.13
CA LEU A 194 16.24 9.23 -14.15
C LEU A 194 17.21 8.07 -14.32
N ARG A 195 17.94 7.73 -13.25
CA ARG A 195 18.80 6.56 -13.23
C ARG A 195 18.11 5.47 -12.42
N LEU A 196 17.85 4.35 -13.07
CA LEU A 196 17.24 3.17 -12.49
C LEU A 196 18.33 2.13 -12.24
N ALA A 197 18.43 1.65 -11.01
CA ALA A 197 19.24 0.48 -10.69
C ALA A 197 18.65 -0.80 -11.32
N PRO A 198 19.41 -1.92 -11.37
CA PRO A 198 18.86 -3.23 -11.72
C PRO A 198 17.58 -3.55 -10.95
N GLY A 199 16.47 -3.81 -11.66
CA GLY A 199 15.16 -4.07 -11.06
C GLY A 199 14.56 -2.89 -10.26
N GLY A 200 15.12 -1.69 -10.40
CA GLY A 200 14.79 -0.51 -9.61
C GLY A 200 13.73 0.38 -10.25
N GLY A 201 13.60 1.60 -9.72
CA GLY A 201 12.50 2.50 -10.05
C GLY A 201 12.71 3.94 -9.60
N THR A 202 11.80 4.81 -10.05
CA THR A 202 11.68 6.18 -9.52
C THR A 202 10.21 6.55 -9.42
N ALA A 203 9.82 7.11 -8.28
CA ALA A 203 8.50 7.71 -8.08
C ALA A 203 8.67 9.21 -7.86
N ILE A 204 7.83 10.02 -8.52
CA ILE A 204 7.91 11.49 -8.42
C ILE A 204 6.52 12.05 -8.17
N ARG A 205 6.40 12.86 -7.12
CA ARG A 205 5.21 13.69 -6.88
C ARG A 205 5.51 15.13 -7.30
N PHE A 206 4.77 15.65 -8.27
CA PHE A 206 4.84 17.07 -8.66
C PHE A 206 3.77 17.86 -7.91
N ARG A 207 4.19 18.67 -6.94
CA ARG A 207 3.28 19.54 -6.20
C ARG A 207 3.36 20.95 -6.77
N ARG A 208 2.26 21.45 -7.34
CA ARG A 208 2.19 22.83 -7.83
C ARG A 208 2.40 23.82 -6.67
N VAL A 209 3.14 24.91 -6.92
CA VAL A 209 3.50 25.90 -5.89
C VAL A 209 2.92 27.31 -6.14
N ASP A 210 2.31 27.55 -7.30
CA ASP A 210 1.74 28.82 -7.72
C ASP A 210 0.35 28.69 -8.37
#